data_AF-A0A4Q5XZC2-F1
#
_entry.id   AF-A0A4Q5XZC2-F1
#
_cell.length_a   1.000
_cell.length_b   1.000
_cell.length_c   1.000
_cell.angle_alpha   90.00
_cell.angle_beta   90.00
_cell.angle_gamma   90.00
#
_symmetry.space_group_name_H-M   'P 1'
#
loop_
_entity.id
_entity.type
_entity.pdbx_description
1 polymer ?
#
loop_
_entity_poly.entity_id
_entity_poly.type
_entity_poly.pdbx_seq_one_letter_code
_entity_poly.pdbx_strand_id
1 'polypeptide(L)'
;MNLPLVKTVDILASLGKDRKNGQVLIGFALETHHEEAFGRKKLVDKNADMIVLNSLNEAGAGFGHDTNKVTFLYKDGRSRSLELQSKTAVAKDIVDAIIELNP
;
A
#
# COMPACT_ATOMS: atom_id res chain seq x y z
N MET A 1 -21.14 -19.92 21.30
CA MET A 1 -19.83 -19.36 21.72
C MET A 1 -19.67 -18.03 20.98
N ASN A 2 -19.45 -16.91 21.67
CA ASN A 2 -19.36 -15.58 21.05
C ASN A 2 -18.02 -14.94 21.43
N LEU A 3 -17.31 -14.34 20.46
CA LEU A 3 -16.02 -13.69 20.66
C LEU A 3 -16.18 -12.17 20.45
N PRO A 4 -16.39 -11.38 21.52
CA PRO A 4 -16.51 -9.94 21.39
C PRO A 4 -15.14 -9.34 21.03
N LEU A 5 -15.10 -8.55 19.96
CA LEU A 5 -13.92 -7.84 19.50
C LEU A 5 -14.16 -6.34 19.56
N VAL A 6 -13.09 -5.59 19.77
CA VAL A 6 -13.09 -4.12 19.70
C VAL A 6 -12.17 -3.67 18.58
N LYS A 7 -12.52 -2.56 17.92
CA LYS A 7 -11.71 -2.00 16.85
C LYS A 7 -10.40 -1.45 17.41
N THR A 8 -9.30 -1.74 16.76
CA THR A 8 -7.98 -1.19 17.12
C THR A 8 -7.81 0.24 16.60
N VAL A 9 -6.81 0.94 17.14
CA VAL A 9 -6.40 2.26 16.66
C VAL A 9 -5.80 2.16 15.27
N ASP A 10 -6.20 3.06 14.39
CA ASP A 10 -5.66 3.14 13.04
C ASP A 10 -4.37 3.97 13.04
N ILE A 11 -3.24 3.28 13.12
CA ILE A 11 -1.92 3.91 13.27
C ILE A 11 -1.60 4.76 12.03
N LEU A 12 -1.85 4.24 10.82
CA LEU A 12 -1.52 4.95 9.59
C LEU A 12 -2.36 6.22 9.42
N ALA A 13 -3.65 6.16 9.73
CA ALA A 13 -4.50 7.36 9.72
C ALA A 13 -4.06 8.39 10.77
N SER A 14 -3.63 7.93 11.95
CA SER A 14 -3.12 8.81 13.01
C SER A 14 -1.85 9.53 12.55
N LEU A 15 -0.91 8.82 11.90
CA LEU A 15 0.28 9.43 11.29
C LEU A 15 -0.06 10.40 10.16
N GLY A 16 -1.07 10.09 9.35
CA GLY A 16 -1.55 10.96 8.27
C GLY A 16 -2.21 12.24 8.77
N LYS A 17 -2.85 12.20 9.95
CA LYS A 17 -3.45 13.36 10.61
C LYS A 17 -2.39 14.27 11.23
N ASP A 18 -1.40 13.69 11.91
CA ASP A 18 -0.34 14.41 12.63
C ASP A 18 0.95 14.56 11.79
N ARG A 19 0.79 14.67 10.47
CA ARG A 19 1.90 14.69 9.50
C ARG A 19 2.83 15.89 9.73
N LYS A 20 4.14 15.65 9.69
CA LYS A 20 5.18 16.70 9.70
C LYS A 20 5.51 17.17 8.28
N ASN A 21 5.97 18.42 8.15
CA ASN A 21 6.46 18.94 6.87
C ASN A 21 7.61 18.09 6.33
N GLY A 22 7.57 17.78 5.03
CA GLY A 22 8.55 16.92 4.36
C GLY A 22 8.42 15.42 4.66
N GLN A 23 7.43 14.98 5.45
CA GLN A 23 7.21 13.57 5.72
C GLN A 23 6.45 12.90 4.58
N VAL A 24 7.06 11.86 4.00
CA VAL A 24 6.43 10.94 3.05
C VAL A 24 5.78 9.79 3.82
N LEU A 25 4.49 9.53 3.56
CA LEU A 25 3.71 8.49 4.23
C LEU A 25 3.23 7.45 3.21
N ILE A 26 3.73 6.23 3.35
CA ILE A 26 3.39 5.10 2.48
C ILE A 26 2.67 4.03 3.26
N GLY A 27 1.53 3.56 2.75
CA GLY A 27 0.79 2.42 3.30
C GLY A 27 0.89 1.19 2.42
N PHE A 28 0.70 0.02 3.01
CA PHE A 28 0.55 -1.24 2.28
C PHE A 28 -0.89 -1.72 2.43
N ALA A 29 -1.45 -2.25 1.35
CA ALA A 29 -2.78 -2.83 1.34
C ALA A 29 -2.74 -4.19 0.63
N LEU A 30 -3.59 -5.10 1.11
CA LEU A 30 -3.87 -6.37 0.49
C LEU A 30 -5.39 -6.47 0.43
N GLU A 31 -5.93 -6.51 -0.77
CA GLU A 31 -7.37 -6.55 -1.01
C GLU A 31 -7.69 -7.80 -1.83
N THR A 32 -8.83 -8.42 -1.56
CA THR A 32 -9.29 -9.62 -2.30
C THR A 32 -10.34 -9.29 -3.34
N HIS A 33 -11.02 -8.16 -3.22
CA HIS A 33 -12.08 -7.70 -4.11
C HIS A 33 -11.95 -6.19 -4.33
N HIS A 34 -12.28 -5.72 -5.53
CA HIS A 34 -12.26 -4.29 -5.87
C HIS A 34 -10.96 -3.58 -5.43
N GLU A 35 -9.82 -4.24 -5.65
CA GLU A 35 -8.55 -3.93 -5.01
C GLU A 35 -8.14 -2.45 -5.19
N GLU A 36 -8.23 -1.94 -6.41
CA GLU A 36 -7.88 -0.55 -6.71
C GLU A 36 -8.84 0.45 -6.05
N ALA A 37 -10.15 0.19 -6.08
CA ALA A 37 -11.14 1.10 -5.49
C ALA A 37 -10.96 1.21 -3.97
N PHE A 38 -10.76 0.09 -3.27
CA PHE A 38 -10.49 0.09 -1.83
C PHE A 38 -9.10 0.62 -1.52
N GLY A 39 -8.10 0.33 -2.35
CA GLY A 39 -6.75 0.90 -2.24
C GLY A 39 -6.78 2.43 -2.31
N ARG A 40 -7.48 3.00 -3.29
CA ARG A 40 -7.67 4.46 -3.41
C ARG A 40 -8.46 5.04 -2.25
N LYS A 41 -9.49 4.34 -1.77
CA LYS A 41 -10.21 4.75 -0.56
C LYS A 41 -9.27 4.84 0.65
N LYS A 42 -8.43 3.82 0.87
CA LYS A 42 -7.44 3.87 1.95
C LYS A 42 -6.44 5.00 1.77
N LEU A 43 -5.93 5.23 0.56
CA LEU A 43 -5.01 6.33 0.29
C LEU A 43 -5.56 7.68 0.79
N VAL A 44 -6.84 7.96 0.49
CA VAL A 44 -7.53 9.16 0.95
C VAL A 44 -7.80 9.13 2.46
N ASP A 45 -8.41 8.06 2.96
CA ASP A 45 -8.76 7.91 4.39
C ASP A 45 -7.54 8.02 5.31
N LYS A 46 -6.37 7.59 4.84
CA LYS A 46 -5.11 7.59 5.59
C LYS A 46 -4.27 8.84 5.36
N ASN A 47 -4.68 9.72 4.45
CA ASN A 47 -3.88 10.85 3.99
C ASN A 47 -2.43 10.45 3.63
N ALA A 48 -2.28 9.33 2.94
CA ALA A 48 -0.99 8.81 2.50
C ALA A 48 -0.59 9.38 1.12
N ASP A 49 0.70 9.39 0.80
CA ASP A 49 1.19 9.82 -0.53
C ASP A 49 1.12 8.68 -1.54
N MET A 50 1.29 7.45 -1.07
CA MET A 50 1.20 6.24 -1.88
C MET A 50 0.66 5.07 -1.07
N ILE A 51 -0.13 4.21 -1.72
CA ILE A 51 -0.46 2.87 -1.25
C ILE A 51 0.20 1.85 -2.16
N VAL A 52 0.96 0.92 -1.58
CA VAL A 52 1.43 -0.29 -2.25
C VAL A 52 0.35 -1.35 -2.10
N LEU A 53 -0.34 -1.64 -3.20
CA LEU A 53 -1.41 -2.63 -3.25
C LEU A 53 -0.86 -3.96 -3.74
N ASN A 54 -0.82 -4.95 -2.86
CA ASN A 54 -0.40 -6.32 -3.18
C ASN A 54 -1.56 -7.10 -3.81
N SER A 55 -1.28 -7.92 -4.82
CA SER A 55 -2.25 -8.85 -5.40
C SER A 55 -2.04 -10.29 -4.88
N LEU A 56 -3.14 -10.97 -4.53
CA LEU A 56 -3.16 -12.42 -4.28
C LEU A 56 -3.75 -13.22 -5.46
N ASN A 57 -4.24 -12.52 -6.48
CA ASN A 57 -4.99 -13.14 -7.58
C ASN A 57 -4.08 -13.81 -8.63
N GLU A 58 -2.77 -13.69 -8.47
CA GLU A 58 -1.77 -14.17 -9.41
C GLU A 58 -0.97 -15.33 -8.80
N ALA A 59 -0.82 -16.40 -9.56
CA ALA A 59 -0.05 -17.56 -9.13
C ALA A 59 1.40 -17.14 -8.85
N GLY A 60 1.88 -17.41 -7.64
CA GLY A 60 3.21 -17.03 -7.18
C GLY A 60 3.32 -15.62 -6.58
N ALA A 61 2.23 -14.85 -6.47
CA ALA A 61 2.25 -13.55 -5.80
C ALA A 61 1.92 -13.67 -4.30
N GLY A 62 2.61 -12.89 -3.47
CA GLY A 62 2.20 -12.63 -2.09
C GLY A 62 2.82 -13.54 -1.03
N PHE A 63 1.97 -14.05 -0.13
CA PHE A 63 2.42 -14.86 1.01
C PHE A 63 2.91 -16.24 0.55
N GLY A 64 3.95 -16.76 1.21
CA GLY A 64 4.49 -18.09 0.91
C GLY A 64 5.33 -18.21 -0.37
N HIS A 65 5.55 -17.11 -1.09
CA HIS A 65 6.38 -17.04 -2.31
C HIS A 65 7.52 -16.03 -2.16
N ASP A 66 8.58 -16.14 -2.96
CA ASP A 66 9.67 -15.15 -3.00
C ASP A 66 9.36 -13.97 -3.96
N THR A 67 8.25 -14.05 -4.65
CA THR A 67 7.77 -13.08 -5.64
C THR A 67 6.53 -12.32 -5.17
N ASN A 68 6.29 -11.16 -5.76
CA ASN A 68 5.13 -10.33 -5.49
C ASN A 68 4.73 -9.55 -6.75
N LYS A 69 3.44 -9.26 -6.87
CA LYS A 69 2.88 -8.36 -7.89
C LYS A 69 2.16 -7.26 -7.15
N VAL A 70 2.56 -6.02 -7.40
CA VAL A 70 2.03 -4.86 -6.69
C VAL A 70 1.64 -3.76 -7.65
N THR A 71 0.66 -2.96 -7.24
CA THR A 71 0.29 -1.71 -7.89
C THR A 71 0.54 -0.56 -6.93
N PHE A 72 1.27 0.45 -7.35
CA PHE A 72 1.40 1.70 -6.62
C PHE A 72 0.24 2.62 -6.96
N LEU A 73 -0.44 3.13 -5.94
CA LEU A 73 -1.53 4.11 -6.06
C LEU A 73 -1.06 5.41 -5.45
N TYR A 74 -0.95 6.47 -6.25
CA TYR A 74 -0.41 7.76 -5.84
C TYR A 74 -1.51 8.77 -5.52
N LYS A 75 -1.23 9.68 -4.59
CA LYS A 75 -2.19 10.71 -4.12
C LYS A 75 -2.65 11.65 -5.23
N ASP A 76 -1.83 11.87 -6.25
CA ASP A 76 -2.17 12.68 -7.43
C ASP A 76 -3.06 11.95 -8.45
N GLY A 77 -3.49 10.71 -8.14
CA GLY A 77 -4.35 9.91 -8.98
C GLY A 77 -3.61 8.92 -9.88
N ARG A 78 -2.28 9.08 -10.07
CA ARG A 78 -1.48 8.13 -10.86
C ARG A 78 -1.51 6.73 -10.26
N SER A 79 -1.27 5.75 -11.12
CA SER A 79 -1.05 4.36 -10.72
C SER A 79 0.06 3.73 -11.54
N ARG A 80 0.88 2.88 -10.91
CA ARG A 80 1.95 2.11 -11.58
C ARG A 80 1.80 0.65 -11.20
N SER A 81 1.36 -0.18 -12.14
CA SER A 81 1.36 -1.64 -11.95
C SER A 81 2.75 -2.18 -12.24
N LEU A 82 3.24 -3.06 -11.37
CA LEU A 82 4.46 -3.81 -11.58
C LEU A 82 4.14 -5.24 -12.02
N GLU A 83 5.00 -5.80 -12.86
CA GLU A 83 4.95 -7.21 -13.19
C GLU A 83 5.32 -8.09 -11.98
N LEU A 84 5.00 -9.38 -12.05
CA LEU A 84 5.42 -10.33 -11.03
C LEU A 84 6.95 -10.40 -11.00
N GLN A 85 7.54 -10.06 -9.86
CA GLN A 85 8.99 -10.04 -9.69
C GLN A 85 9.37 -10.39 -8.25
N SER A 86 10.67 -10.53 -7.97
CA SER A 86 11.15 -10.87 -6.63
C SER A 86 10.78 -9.78 -5.61
N LYS A 87 10.56 -10.17 -4.35
CA LYS A 87 10.30 -9.20 -3.26
C LYS A 87 11.42 -8.18 -3.11
N THR A 88 12.66 -8.56 -3.38
CA THR A 88 13.81 -7.64 -3.39
C THR A 88 13.71 -6.61 -4.50
N ALA A 89 13.28 -7.01 -5.70
CA ALA A 89 13.07 -6.09 -6.81
C ALA A 89 11.89 -5.14 -6.53
N VAL A 90 10.76 -5.66 -6.00
CA VAL A 90 9.65 -4.82 -5.54
C VAL A 90 10.09 -3.81 -4.47
N ALA A 91 10.91 -4.24 -3.50
CA ALA A 91 11.43 -3.34 -2.48
C ALA A 91 12.27 -2.21 -3.09
N LYS A 92 13.09 -2.51 -4.10
CA LYS A 92 13.83 -1.49 -4.85
C LYS A 92 12.89 -0.51 -5.54
N ASP A 93 11.87 -1.00 -6.25
CA ASP A 93 10.88 -0.14 -6.92
C ASP A 93 10.13 0.77 -5.93
N ILE A 94 9.82 0.28 -4.73
CA ILE A 94 9.19 1.10 -3.67
C ILE A 94 10.12 2.23 -3.24
N VAL A 95 11.41 1.95 -3.03
CA VAL A 95 12.39 2.96 -2.64
C VAL A 95 12.58 3.99 -3.76
N ASP A 96 12.68 3.55 -5.01
CA ASP A 96 12.78 4.45 -6.17
C ASP A 96 11.55 5.36 -6.24
N ALA A 97 10.34 4.82 -6.06
CA ALA A 97 9.10 5.60 -6.02
C ALA A 97 9.05 6.60 -4.86
N ILE A 98 9.62 6.27 -3.69
CA ILE A 98 9.73 7.20 -2.55
C ILE A 98 10.67 8.36 -2.89
N ILE A 99 11.78 8.09 -3.59
CA ILE A 99 12.72 9.14 -4.03
C ILE A 99 12.04 10.07 -5.05
N GLU A 100 11.26 9.52 -5.98
CA GLU A 100 10.51 10.30 -6.98
C GLU A 100 9.43 11.21 -6.38
N LEU A 101 8.85 10.83 -5.23
CA LEU A 101 7.84 11.63 -4.54
C LEU A 101 8.37 12.95 -3.95
N ASN A 102 9.70 13.17 -4.01
CA ASN A 102 10.42 14.42 -3.77
C ASN A 102 9.73 15.40 -2.80
N PRO A 103 9.96 15.29 -1.47
CA PRO A 103 9.28 16.10 -0.45
C PRO A 103 9.56 17.60 -0.55
#